data_AF-A0A9E5NBT4-F1
#
_entry.id   AF-A0A9E5NBT4-F1
#
_cell.length_a   1.000
_cell.length_b   1.000
_cell.length_c   1.000
_cell.angle_alpha   90.00
_cell.angle_beta   90.00
_cell.angle_gamma   90.00
#
_symmetry.space_group_name_H-M   'P 1'
#
loop_
_entity.id
_entity.type
_entity.pdbx_description
1 polymer ?
#
loop_
_entity_poly.entity_id
_entity_poly.type
_entity_poly.pdbx_seq_one_letter_code
_entity_poly.pdbx_strand_id
1 'polypeptide(L)' 'GGTTQEDIEREMRKRDERDSTRTDSPLRAAPDAVTIDTENKSIEEVLDEAYQLVRRVQEAEKGE' A
#
# COMPACT_ATOMS: atom_id res chain seq x y z
N GLY A 1 4.24 -12.25 30.18
CA GLY A 1 5.32 -12.01 29.20
C GLY A 1 4.76 -11.11 28.13
N GLY A 2 5.46 -10.03 27.80
CA GLY A 2 5.07 -9.15 26.69
C GLY A 2 5.68 -9.62 25.38
N THR A 3 5.06 -9.25 24.26
CA THR A 3 5.62 -9.42 22.91
C THR A 3 6.77 -8.44 22.72
N THR A 4 7.92 -8.90 22.20
CA THR A 4 9.05 -8.00 21.92
C THR A 4 8.92 -7.36 20.54
N GLN A 5 9.76 -6.37 20.25
CA GLN A 5 9.84 -5.78 18.91
C GLN A 5 10.22 -6.85 17.87
N GLU A 6 11.19 -7.71 18.18
CA GLU A 6 11.63 -8.78 17.29
C GLU A 6 10.51 -9.78 16.99
N ASP A 7 9.63 -10.02 17.95
CA ASP A 7 8.46 -10.87 17.75
C ASP A 7 7.46 -10.24 16.79
N ILE A 8 7.19 -8.93 16.91
CA ILE A 8 6.31 -8.19 15.99
C ILE A 8 6.89 -8.20 14.58
N GLU A 9 8.19 -7.90 14.41
CA GLU A 9 8.84 -7.90 13.10
C GLU A 9 8.79 -9.27 12.43
N ARG A 10 9.00 -10.34 13.21
CA ARG A 10 8.91 -11.74 12.72
C ARG A 10 7.49 -12.06 12.25
N GLU A 11 6.47 -11.67 13.00
CA GLU A 11 5.08 -11.90 12.64
C GLU A 11 4.66 -11.11 11.40
N MET A 12 5.10 -9.85 11.28
CA MET A 12 4.86 -9.03 10.08
C MET A 12 5.46 -9.68 8.84
N ARG A 13 6.75 -10.07 8.87
CA ARG A 13 7.41 -10.73 7.72
C ARG A 13 6.68 -12.02 7.31
N LYS A 14 6.30 -12.84 8.29
CA LYS A 14 5.56 -14.09 8.03
C LYS A 14 4.21 -13.84 7.37
N ARG A 15 3.50 -12.78 7.77
CA ARG A 15 2.24 -12.37 7.14
C ARG A 15 2.49 -11.94 5.70
N ASP A 16 3.47 -11.08 5.48
CA ASP A 16 3.76 -10.52 4.16
C ASP A 16 4.19 -11.60 3.15
N GLU A 17 5.01 -12.57 3.59
CA GLU A 17 5.36 -13.76 2.80
C GLU A 17 4.12 -14.59 2.43
N ARG A 18 3.26 -14.88 3.42
CA ARG A 18 2.04 -15.68 3.19
C ARG A 18 1.10 -14.96 2.23
N ASP A 19 0.88 -13.67 2.42
CA ASP A 19 -0.11 -12.91 1.66
C ASP A 19 0.34 -12.70 0.20
N SER A 20 1.65 -12.55 -0.04
CA SER A 20 2.23 -12.41 -1.39
C SER A 20 2.37 -13.74 -2.16
N THR A 21 2.50 -14.88 -1.46
CA THR A 21 2.70 -16.20 -2.09
C THR A 21 1.45 -17.07 -2.17
N ARG A 22 0.32 -16.61 -1.62
CA ARG A 22 -0.93 -17.37 -1.62
C ARG A 22 -1.42 -17.64 -3.06
N THR A 23 -1.93 -18.85 -3.31
CA THR A 23 -2.42 -19.28 -4.63
C THR A 23 -3.62 -18.47 -5.10
N ASP A 24 -4.58 -18.21 -4.22
CA ASP A 24 -5.81 -17.46 -4.53
C ASP A 24 -5.67 -15.98 -4.19
N SER A 25 -5.78 -15.08 -5.15
CA SER A 25 -5.68 -13.62 -4.91
C SER A 25 -4.41 -13.21 -4.12
N PRO A 26 -3.20 -13.48 -4.67
CA PRO A 26 -1.94 -13.04 -4.05
C PRO A 26 -1.91 -11.52 -3.90
N LEU A 27 -1.30 -11.03 -2.83
CA LEU A 27 -1.06 -9.60 -2.63
C LEU A 27 -0.04 -9.10 -3.65
N ARG A 28 -0.52 -8.44 -4.71
CA ARG A 28 0.29 -7.85 -5.77
C ARG A 28 -0.39 -6.60 -6.32
N ALA A 29 0.39 -5.57 -6.63
CA ALA A 29 -0.09 -4.38 -7.33
C ALA A 29 -0.59 -4.73 -8.74
N ALA A 30 -1.70 -4.13 -9.16
CA ALA A 30 -2.18 -4.22 -10.54
C ALA A 30 -1.20 -3.54 -11.52
N PRO A 31 -1.20 -3.90 -12.82
CA PRO A 31 -0.28 -3.31 -13.79
C PRO A 31 -0.37 -1.79 -13.94
N ASP A 32 -1.55 -1.23 -13.69
CA ASP A 32 -1.89 0.19 -13.76
C ASP A 32 -1.93 0.86 -12.38
N ALA A 33 -1.66 0.12 -11.31
CA ALA A 33 -1.67 0.67 -9.96
C ALA A 33 -0.52 1.65 -9.73
N VAL A 34 -0.83 2.79 -9.12
CA VAL A 34 0.17 3.72 -8.60
C VAL A 34 0.50 3.35 -7.16
N THR A 35 1.78 3.14 -6.86
CA THR A 35 2.24 2.85 -5.49
C THR A 35 2.49 4.15 -4.74
N ILE A 36 1.84 4.31 -3.59
CA ILE A 36 2.12 5.41 -2.65
C ILE A 36 2.96 4.83 -1.53
N ASP A 37 4.24 5.18 -1.50
CA ASP A 37 5.10 4.89 -0.35
C ASP A 37 4.73 5.85 0.80
N THR A 38 4.32 5.29 1.93
CA THR A 38 3.89 6.05 3.10
C THR A 38 4.98 6.14 4.17
N GLU A 39 6.17 5.57 3.95
CA GLU A 39 7.25 5.66 4.91
C GLU A 39 7.64 7.13 5.13
N ASN A 40 7.79 7.52 6.39
CA ASN A 40 8.14 8.89 6.82
C ASN A 40 7.16 10.00 6.40
N LYS A 41 5.93 9.67 5.99
CA LYS A 41 4.87 10.65 5.68
C LYS A 41 3.85 10.77 6.81
N SER A 42 3.27 11.96 6.97
CA SER A 42 2.08 12.15 7.79
C SER A 42 0.84 11.60 7.09
N ILE A 43 -0.23 11.41 7.87
CA ILE A 43 -1.52 10.97 7.33
C ILE A 43 -2.05 11.97 6.30
N GLU A 44 -1.89 13.26 6.56
CA GLU A 44 -2.32 14.35 5.68
C GLU A 44 -1.56 14.35 4.35
N GLU A 45 -0.24 14.11 4.39
CA GLU A 45 0.58 14.01 3.18
C GLU A 45 0.16 12.83 2.29
N VAL A 46 -0.07 11.66 2.90
CA VAL A 46 -0.56 10.48 2.17
C VAL A 46 -1.95 10.72 1.58
N LEU A 47 -2.83 11.38 2.33
CA LEU A 47 -4.19 11.67 1.88
C LEU A 47 -4.22 12.66 0.72
N ASP A 48 -3.42 13.73 0.78
CA ASP A 48 -3.32 14.69 -0.32
C ASP A 48 -2.75 14.01 -1.57
N GLU A 49 -1.69 13.22 -1.45
CA GLU A 49 -1.12 12.48 -2.58
C GLU A 49 -2.14 11.56 -3.26
N ALA A 50 -2.89 10.77 -2.47
CA ALA A 50 -3.96 9.93 -2.98
C ALA A 50 -5.07 10.76 -3.67
N TYR A 51 -5.47 11.89 -3.09
CA TYR A 51 -6.48 12.78 -3.65
C TYR A 51 -6.04 13.38 -4.99
N GLN A 52 -4.80 13.86 -5.09
CA GLN A 52 -4.26 14.41 -6.33
C GLN A 52 -4.19 13.37 -7.44
N LEU A 53 -3.83 12.11 -7.12
CA LEU A 53 -3.82 11.02 -8.11
C LEU A 53 -5.21 10.77 -8.69
N VAL A 54 -6.23 10.66 -7.84
CA VAL A 54 -7.63 10.47 -8.29
C VAL A 54 -8.07 11.64 -9.16
N ARG A 55 -7.79 12.87 -8.74
CA ARG A 55 -8.16 14.08 -9.49
C ARG A 55 -7.53 14.10 -10.89
N ARG A 56 -6.24 13.76 -11.01
CA ARG A 56 -5.54 13.71 -12.30
C ARG A 56 -6.17 12.72 -13.26
N VAL A 57 -6.52 11.52 -12.78
CA VAL A 57 -7.19 10.50 -13.61
C VAL A 57 -8.55 11.02 -14.09
N GLN A 58 -9.35 11.60 -13.19
CA GLN A 58 -10.66 12.15 -13.56
C GLN A 58 -10.57 13.34 -14.54
N GLU A 59 -9.52 14.16 -14.47
CA GLU A 59 -9.31 15.26 -15.40
C GLU A 59 -8.87 14.75 -16.78
N ALA A 60 -8.01 13.74 -16.83
CA ALA A 60 -7.59 13.10 -18.09
C ALA A 60 -8.77 12.46 -18.84
N GLU A 61 -9.64 11.75 -18.11
CA GLU A 61 -10.85 11.12 -18.69
C GLU A 61 -11.90 12.12 -19.19
N LYS A 62 -11.92 13.36 -18.68
CA LYS A 62 -12.85 14.42 -19.11
C LYS A 62 -12.34 15.24 -20.29
N GLY A 63 -11.04 15.16 -20.58
CA GLY A 63 -10.39 15.86 -21.68
C GLY A 63 -10.45 15.11 -23.02
N GLU A 64 -10.92 13.86 -22.99
CA GLU A 64 -11.25 13.01 -24.16
C GLU A 64 -12.75 13.09 -24.49
#